data_AF-A0A265E3M4-F1
#
_entry.id   AF-A0A265E3M4-F1
#
_cell.length_a   1.000
_cell.length_b   1.000
_cell.length_c   1.000
_cell.angle_alpha   90.00
_cell.angle_beta   90.00
_cell.angle_gamma   90.00
#
_symmetry.space_group_name_H-M   'P 1'
#
loop_
_entity.id
_entity.type
_entity.pdbx_description
1 polymer ?
#
loop_
_entity_poly.entity_id
_entity_poly.type
_entity_poly.pdbx_seq_one_letter_code
_entity_poly.pdbx_strand_id
1 'polypeptide(L)'
;MSIARFSPFELLLLKSRSQVDTATLLLLAWVLVHRQHVSEGQRRRRLAQVTAQFRHGHELSPVMSIAHSQDLQAIQLAAEVVRKECGTERSLSVIHQAITVATDDGELSLANHYILRFLADLLSVTPVTLNTLFKEITGTSLATPEDPSRDAYWQTHDPDYHARKAREAEAAEQQHQQANARAEQQQRKKQQRHQQKQQKQQEKQQRQEQARQAREQEQQRQREQTRRQEQERQRQQQQREQHRSRQQEHRNRQQRPSSPPPDRTTRALSVLGLTPGATRIEVRHAYRRMAQLHHPDRFYSESEHQVALASARFQRIKNAYDYLMQTY
;
A
#
# COMPACT_ATOMS: atom_id res chain seq x y z
N MET A 1 -22.66 42.43 -42.39
CA MET A 1 -21.78 43.53 -41.98
C MET A 1 -21.92 43.68 -40.47
N SER A 2 -20.88 43.38 -39.69
CA SER A 2 -20.89 43.63 -38.25
C SER A 2 -20.92 45.14 -38.03
N ILE A 3 -22.00 45.65 -37.44
CA ILE A 3 -22.05 47.03 -36.94
C ILE A 3 -20.88 47.16 -35.96
N ALA A 4 -19.89 47.99 -36.29
CA ALA A 4 -18.77 48.26 -35.40
C ALA A 4 -19.33 48.80 -34.08
N ARG A 5 -19.31 47.98 -33.03
CA ARG A 5 -19.68 48.42 -31.69
C ARG A 5 -18.49 49.19 -31.14
N PHE A 6 -18.54 50.52 -31.24
CA PHE A 6 -17.57 51.39 -30.61
C PHE A 6 -17.53 51.12 -29.11
N SER A 7 -16.33 51.16 -28.53
CA SER A 7 -16.14 51.08 -27.09
C SER A 7 -16.75 52.31 -26.39
N PRO A 8 -17.06 52.21 -25.08
CA PRO A 8 -17.55 53.36 -24.32
C PRO A 8 -16.63 54.58 -24.41
N PHE A 9 -15.30 54.35 -24.44
CA PHE A 9 -14.33 55.42 -24.54
C PHE A 9 -14.22 56.01 -25.95
N GLU A 10 -14.31 55.19 -27.00
CA GLU A 10 -14.36 55.68 -28.39
C GLU A 10 -15.58 56.58 -28.62
N LEU A 11 -16.74 56.20 -28.07
CA LEU A 11 -17.94 57.03 -28.13
C LEU A 11 -17.76 58.36 -27.39
N LEU A 12 -17.00 58.39 -26.29
CA LEU A 12 -16.67 59.63 -25.59
C LEU A 12 -15.75 60.52 -26.40
N LEU A 13 -14.71 59.96 -27.02
CA LEU A 13 -13.79 60.69 -27.90
C LEU A 13 -14.50 61.28 -29.13
N LEU A 14 -15.45 60.54 -29.73
CA LEU A 14 -16.22 61.01 -30.88
C LEU A 14 -17.19 62.15 -30.51
N LYS A 15 -17.66 62.18 -29.27
CA LYS A 15 -18.57 63.22 -28.76
C LYS A 15 -17.84 64.40 -28.11
N SER A 16 -16.53 64.29 -27.89
CA SER A 16 -15.78 65.32 -27.18
C SER A 16 -15.48 66.53 -28.07
N ARG A 17 -15.34 67.70 -27.44
CA ARG A 17 -14.91 68.93 -28.14
C ARG A 17 -13.38 68.97 -28.36
N SER A 18 -12.64 68.13 -27.65
CA SER A 18 -11.18 68.00 -27.72
C SER A 18 -10.81 66.57 -27.34
N GLN A 19 -10.27 65.81 -28.30
CA GLN A 19 -9.90 64.41 -28.08
C GLN A 19 -8.70 64.31 -27.12
N VAL A 20 -7.71 65.20 -27.27
CA VAL A 20 -6.54 65.29 -26.36
C VAL A 20 -6.95 65.56 -24.93
N ASP A 21 -7.87 66.49 -24.70
CA ASP A 21 -8.28 66.85 -23.35
C ASP A 21 -9.06 65.70 -22.70
N THR A 22 -9.94 65.02 -23.45
CA THR A 22 -10.66 63.83 -22.97
C THR A 22 -9.72 62.65 -22.70
N ALA A 23 -8.71 62.45 -23.54
CA ALA A 23 -7.69 61.42 -23.35
C ALA A 23 -6.80 61.71 -22.12
N THR A 24 -6.34 62.94 -21.98
CA THR A 24 -5.58 63.40 -20.81
C THR A 24 -6.40 63.27 -19.54
N LEU A 25 -7.69 63.61 -19.59
CA LEU A 25 -8.63 63.45 -18.49
C LEU A 25 -8.75 61.98 -18.05
N LEU A 26 -8.79 61.01 -18.98
CA LEU A 26 -8.81 59.59 -18.62
C LEU A 26 -7.51 59.15 -17.93
N LEU A 27 -6.35 59.61 -18.42
CA LEU A 27 -5.06 59.28 -17.81
C LEU A 27 -4.93 59.89 -16.40
N LEU A 28 -5.40 61.12 -16.18
CA LEU A 28 -5.44 61.74 -14.85
C LEU A 28 -6.46 61.05 -13.92
N ALA A 29 -7.60 60.63 -14.45
CA ALA A 29 -8.56 59.82 -13.71
C ALA A 29 -7.97 58.46 -13.28
N TRP A 30 -7.16 57.85 -14.14
CA TRP A 30 -6.44 56.61 -13.82
C TRP A 30 -5.46 56.78 -12.65
N VAL A 31 -4.70 57.89 -12.62
CA VAL A 31 -3.84 58.25 -11.48
C VAL A 31 -4.65 58.41 -10.17
N LEU A 32 -5.84 59.02 -10.23
CA LEU A 32 -6.71 59.21 -9.06
C LEU A 32 -7.28 57.90 -8.51
N VAL A 33 -7.59 56.93 -9.37
CA VAL A 33 -8.14 55.63 -8.95
C VAL A 33 -7.16 54.86 -8.09
N HIS A 34 -5.86 54.96 -8.39
CA HIS A 34 -4.77 54.31 -7.66
C HIS A 34 -4.35 55.05 -6.37
N ARG A 35 -5.08 56.09 -5.97
CA ARG A 35 -4.93 56.70 -4.65
C ARG A 35 -5.64 55.89 -3.57
N GLN A 36 -4.89 55.58 -2.53
CA GLN A 36 -5.39 54.96 -1.31
C GLN A 36 -6.22 55.97 -0.49
N HIS A 37 -7.29 55.51 0.16
CA HIS A 37 -8.10 56.28 1.13
C HIS A 37 -8.87 57.53 0.61
N VAL A 38 -9.13 57.65 -0.71
CA VAL A 38 -9.94 58.76 -1.26
C VAL A 38 -11.32 58.24 -1.71
N SER A 39 -12.40 58.91 -1.28
CA SER A 39 -13.76 58.57 -1.72
C SER A 39 -13.97 58.90 -3.20
N GLU A 40 -14.89 58.21 -3.87
CA GLU A 40 -15.18 58.47 -5.28
C GLU A 40 -15.65 59.92 -5.53
N GLY A 41 -16.42 60.50 -4.59
CA GLY A 41 -16.84 61.90 -4.65
C GLY A 41 -15.68 62.89 -4.58
N GLN A 42 -14.67 62.61 -3.73
CA GLN A 42 -13.46 63.43 -3.66
C GLN A 42 -12.63 63.31 -4.95
N ARG A 43 -12.47 62.09 -5.50
CA ARG A 43 -11.78 61.88 -6.79
C ARG A 43 -12.44 62.68 -7.91
N ARG A 44 -13.78 62.63 -8.02
CA ARG A 44 -14.54 63.39 -9.03
C ARG A 44 -14.36 64.90 -8.89
N ARG A 45 -14.42 65.43 -7.65
CA ARG A 45 -14.21 66.86 -7.39
C ARG A 45 -12.81 67.30 -7.74
N ARG A 46 -11.79 66.51 -7.36
CA ARG A 46 -10.39 66.83 -7.65
C ARG A 46 -10.11 66.79 -9.14
N LEU A 47 -10.62 65.79 -9.85
CA LEU A 47 -10.50 65.71 -11.30
C LEU A 47 -11.10 66.96 -11.96
N ALA A 48 -12.32 67.36 -11.57
CA ALA A 48 -12.97 68.56 -12.08
C ALA A 48 -12.16 69.85 -11.84
N GLN A 49 -11.47 69.96 -10.70
CA GLN A 49 -10.62 71.12 -10.38
C GLN A 49 -9.37 71.17 -11.26
N VAL A 50 -8.66 70.05 -11.40
CA VAL A 50 -7.40 70.00 -12.15
C VAL A 50 -7.63 70.14 -13.65
N THR A 51 -8.79 69.69 -14.14
CA THR A 51 -9.15 69.77 -15.57
C THR A 51 -10.17 70.86 -15.88
N ALA A 52 -10.30 71.89 -15.03
CA ALA A 52 -11.26 72.97 -15.24
C ALA A 52 -11.06 73.73 -16.58
N GLN A 53 -9.82 73.73 -17.09
CA GLN A 53 -9.45 74.39 -18.36
C GLN A 53 -9.67 73.50 -19.59
N PHE A 54 -10.03 72.23 -19.41
CA PHE A 54 -10.12 71.25 -20.49
C PHE A 54 -11.42 71.42 -21.29
N ARG A 55 -11.34 71.30 -22.61
CA ARG A 55 -12.49 71.44 -23.52
C ARG A 55 -13.03 70.06 -23.90
N HIS A 56 -13.42 69.24 -22.93
CA HIS A 56 -13.92 67.88 -23.17
C HIS A 56 -15.41 67.83 -23.52
N GLY A 57 -16.26 68.69 -22.94
CA GLY A 57 -17.66 68.87 -23.37
C GLY A 57 -18.65 67.76 -22.99
N HIS A 58 -18.24 66.81 -22.13
CA HIS A 58 -19.07 65.71 -21.61
C HIS A 58 -18.94 65.59 -20.08
N GLU A 59 -19.81 64.79 -19.46
CA GLU A 59 -19.76 64.50 -18.03
C GLU A 59 -18.48 63.72 -17.63
N LEU A 60 -18.05 63.87 -16.38
CA LEU A 60 -16.87 63.17 -15.84
C LEU A 60 -17.17 61.74 -15.37
N SER A 61 -18.43 61.42 -15.09
CA SER A 61 -18.85 60.11 -14.56
C SER A 61 -18.44 58.92 -15.46
N PRO A 62 -18.65 58.98 -16.80
CA PRO A 62 -18.21 57.91 -17.69
C PRO A 62 -16.69 57.69 -17.68
N VAL A 63 -15.90 58.77 -17.66
CA VAL A 63 -14.43 58.69 -17.64
C VAL A 63 -13.94 58.07 -16.32
N MET A 64 -14.54 58.47 -15.20
CA MET A 64 -14.24 57.87 -13.91
C MET A 64 -14.62 56.39 -13.84
N SER A 65 -15.73 55.99 -14.46
CA SER A 65 -16.12 54.59 -14.54
C SER A 65 -15.11 53.76 -15.32
N ILE A 66 -14.62 54.26 -16.47
CA ILE A 66 -13.62 53.58 -17.30
C ILE A 66 -12.28 53.48 -16.57
N ALA A 67 -11.86 54.55 -15.89
CA ALA A 67 -10.65 54.54 -15.07
C ALA A 67 -10.75 53.55 -13.91
N HIS A 68 -11.93 53.46 -13.26
CA HIS A 68 -12.16 52.53 -12.15
C HIS A 68 -12.16 51.07 -12.60
N SER A 69 -12.73 50.78 -13.77
CA SER A 69 -12.67 49.44 -14.38
C SER A 69 -11.29 49.08 -14.92
N GLN A 70 -10.34 50.02 -14.93
CA GLN A 70 -8.97 49.83 -15.44
C GLN A 70 -8.95 49.24 -16.85
N ASP A 71 -9.82 49.77 -17.73
CA ASP A 71 -9.91 49.30 -19.10
C ASP A 71 -8.62 49.63 -19.87
N LEU A 72 -7.78 48.61 -20.06
CA LEU A 72 -6.49 48.74 -20.70
C LEU A 72 -6.60 49.22 -22.16
N GLN A 73 -7.66 48.83 -22.88
CA GLN A 73 -7.85 49.26 -24.27
C GLN A 73 -8.17 50.76 -24.32
N ALA A 74 -9.02 51.24 -23.41
CA ALA A 74 -9.32 52.67 -23.30
C ALA A 74 -8.10 53.49 -22.86
N ILE A 75 -7.32 53.01 -21.89
CA ILE A 75 -6.08 53.67 -21.42
C ILE A 75 -5.05 53.72 -22.56
N GLN A 76 -4.88 52.62 -23.29
CA GLN A 76 -3.98 52.58 -24.45
C GLN A 76 -4.41 53.59 -25.51
N LEU A 77 -5.69 53.61 -25.88
CA LEU A 77 -6.20 54.55 -26.87
C LEU A 77 -6.00 56.01 -26.41
N ALA A 78 -6.24 56.30 -25.13
CA ALA A 78 -5.97 57.62 -24.57
C ALA A 78 -4.48 57.99 -24.66
N ALA A 79 -3.58 57.05 -24.34
CA ALA A 79 -2.15 57.26 -24.45
C ALA A 79 -1.72 57.53 -25.91
N GLU A 80 -2.29 56.81 -26.88
CA GLU A 80 -2.01 57.01 -28.30
C GLU A 80 -2.48 58.39 -28.80
N VAL A 81 -3.68 58.82 -28.40
CA VAL A 81 -4.21 60.16 -28.70
C VAL A 81 -3.32 61.24 -28.10
N VAL A 82 -2.95 61.12 -26.82
CA VAL A 82 -2.05 62.07 -26.15
C VAL A 82 -0.69 62.11 -26.84
N ARG A 83 -0.08 60.96 -27.15
CA ARG A 83 1.23 60.94 -27.82
C ARG A 83 1.20 61.58 -29.21
N LYS A 84 0.10 61.44 -29.94
CA LYS A 84 -0.03 61.94 -31.32
C LYS A 84 -0.33 63.44 -31.37
N GLU A 85 -1.14 63.94 -30.44
CA GLU A 85 -1.74 65.28 -30.53
C GLU A 85 -1.30 66.25 -29.42
N CYS A 86 -0.62 65.75 -28.38
CA CYS A 86 -0.06 66.60 -27.32
C CYS A 86 1.29 67.18 -27.77
N GLY A 87 1.35 68.50 -27.95
CA GLY A 87 2.60 69.21 -28.23
C GLY A 87 3.52 69.32 -27.01
N THR A 88 4.81 69.60 -27.25
CA THR A 88 5.85 69.73 -26.22
C THR A 88 5.54 70.81 -25.17
N GLU A 89 4.83 71.88 -25.54
CA GLU A 89 4.42 72.93 -24.59
C GLU A 89 3.39 72.41 -23.56
N ARG A 90 2.57 71.43 -23.96
CA ARG A 90 1.53 70.87 -23.09
C ARG A 90 2.03 69.69 -22.25
N SER A 91 3.06 68.98 -22.69
CA SER A 91 3.58 67.80 -21.98
C SER A 91 4.00 68.12 -20.54
N LEU A 92 4.69 69.25 -20.33
CA LEU A 92 5.09 69.71 -18.99
C LEU A 92 3.90 70.07 -18.10
N SER A 93 2.85 70.67 -18.68
CA SER A 93 1.63 70.98 -17.93
C SER A 93 0.88 69.72 -17.53
N VAL A 94 0.78 68.74 -18.43
CA VAL A 94 0.12 67.45 -18.14
C VAL A 94 0.89 66.67 -17.08
N ILE A 95 2.22 66.62 -17.13
CA ILE A 95 2.99 65.90 -16.10
C ILE A 95 2.91 66.62 -14.75
N HIS A 96 2.93 67.95 -14.73
CA HIS A 96 2.70 68.72 -13.50
C HIS A 96 1.33 68.39 -12.90
N GLN A 97 0.27 68.39 -13.71
CA GLN A 97 -1.08 68.01 -13.26
C GLN A 97 -1.11 66.57 -12.74
N ALA A 98 -0.45 65.62 -13.42
CA ALA A 98 -0.37 64.23 -12.99
C ALA A 98 0.32 64.08 -11.62
N ILE A 99 1.43 64.77 -11.40
CA ILE A 99 2.14 64.78 -10.11
C ILE A 99 1.23 65.37 -9.03
N THR A 100 0.68 66.59 -9.26
CA THR A 100 -0.22 67.26 -8.32
C THR A 100 -1.43 66.41 -7.95
N VAL A 101 -1.98 65.66 -8.91
CA VAL A 101 -3.09 64.74 -8.70
C VAL A 101 -2.67 63.53 -7.87
N ALA A 102 -1.47 63.01 -8.11
CA ALA A 102 -0.95 61.83 -7.42
C ALA A 102 -0.55 62.10 -5.95
N THR A 103 -0.15 63.32 -5.62
CA THR A 103 0.53 63.66 -4.34
C THR A 103 -0.27 64.56 -3.39
N ASP A 104 -1.50 64.95 -3.76
CA ASP A 104 -2.24 66.04 -3.10
C ASP A 104 -2.49 65.89 -1.58
N ASP A 105 -2.58 64.66 -1.04
CA ASP A 105 -2.89 64.45 0.38
C ASP A 105 -2.07 63.33 1.05
N GLY A 106 -0.90 62.95 0.50
CA GLY A 106 -0.08 61.93 1.15
C GLY A 106 1.01 61.29 0.28
N GLU A 107 1.56 60.19 0.80
CA GLU A 107 2.60 59.41 0.13
C GLU A 107 2.10 58.79 -1.18
N LEU A 108 3.01 58.72 -2.16
CA LEU A 108 2.72 58.22 -3.48
C LEU A 108 2.50 56.70 -3.42
N SER A 109 1.36 56.22 -3.92
CA SER A 109 1.12 54.78 -4.03
C SER A 109 2.11 54.11 -4.97
N LEU A 110 2.34 52.80 -4.79
CA LEU A 110 3.25 52.05 -5.66
C LEU A 110 2.82 52.11 -7.13
N ALA A 111 1.52 51.96 -7.40
CA ALA A 111 0.98 52.10 -8.76
C ALA A 111 1.25 53.50 -9.33
N ASN A 112 1.07 54.57 -8.54
CA ASN A 112 1.33 55.92 -9.01
C ASN A 112 2.81 56.19 -9.31
N HIS A 113 3.75 55.52 -8.63
CA HIS A 113 5.18 55.60 -9.00
C HIS A 113 5.44 55.12 -10.44
N TYR A 114 4.77 54.04 -10.87
CA TYR A 114 4.91 53.50 -12.21
C TYR A 114 4.11 54.30 -13.23
N ILE A 115 2.89 54.73 -12.88
CA ILE A 115 2.04 55.52 -13.77
C ILE A 115 2.71 56.86 -14.11
N LEU A 116 3.28 57.57 -13.13
CA LEU A 116 3.97 58.84 -13.39
C LEU A 116 5.18 58.68 -14.31
N ARG A 117 5.95 57.59 -14.15
CA ARG A 117 7.09 57.29 -15.04
C ARG A 117 6.62 56.95 -16.44
N PHE A 118 5.58 56.12 -16.56
CA PHE A 118 4.95 55.81 -17.84
C PHE A 118 4.44 57.07 -18.54
N LEU A 119 3.77 57.98 -17.82
CA LEU A 119 3.29 59.24 -18.39
C LEU A 119 4.44 60.16 -18.80
N ALA A 120 5.54 60.20 -18.03
CA ALA A 120 6.73 60.96 -18.41
C ALA A 120 7.33 60.43 -19.72
N ASP A 121 7.50 59.11 -19.84
CA ASP A 121 8.00 58.49 -21.07
C ASP A 121 7.06 58.73 -22.26
N LEU A 122 5.75 58.59 -22.04
CA LEU A 122 4.71 58.86 -23.05
C LEU A 122 4.78 60.29 -23.58
N LEU A 123 5.06 61.25 -22.70
CA LEU A 123 5.12 62.68 -22.98
C LEU A 123 6.54 63.16 -23.35
N SER A 124 7.51 62.24 -23.50
CA SER A 124 8.92 62.54 -23.79
C SER A 124 9.60 63.44 -22.76
N VAL A 125 9.17 63.37 -21.50
CA VAL A 125 9.77 64.07 -20.37
C VAL A 125 10.89 63.21 -19.78
N THR A 126 12.11 63.75 -19.72
CA THR A 126 13.25 62.98 -19.21
C THR A 126 13.09 62.67 -17.71
N PRO A 127 13.67 61.56 -17.21
CA PRO A 127 13.65 61.24 -15.78
C PRO A 127 14.22 62.35 -14.90
N VAL A 128 15.22 63.08 -15.38
CA VAL A 128 15.81 64.23 -14.67
C VAL A 128 14.77 65.34 -14.51
N THR A 129 14.09 65.72 -15.61
CA THR A 129 13.02 66.72 -15.58
C THR A 129 11.87 66.28 -14.68
N LEU A 130 11.45 65.01 -14.75
CA LEU A 130 10.41 64.46 -13.89
C LEU A 130 10.78 64.58 -12.41
N ASN A 131 12.01 64.21 -12.04
CA ASN A 131 12.48 64.30 -10.65
C ASN A 131 12.54 65.75 -10.17
N THR A 132 12.98 66.69 -11.01
CA THR A 132 12.99 68.12 -10.69
C THR A 132 11.59 68.63 -10.43
N LEU A 133 10.65 68.40 -11.35
CA LEU A 133 9.24 68.81 -11.20
C LEU A 133 8.59 68.17 -9.96
N PHE A 134 8.85 66.89 -9.72
CA PHE A 134 8.33 66.20 -8.55
C PHE A 134 8.85 66.84 -7.25
N LYS A 135 10.15 67.17 -7.20
CA LYS A 135 10.77 67.82 -6.04
C LYS A 135 10.27 69.25 -5.85
N GLU A 136 10.03 69.99 -6.92
CA GLU A 136 9.44 71.33 -6.86
C GLU A 136 8.02 71.31 -6.28
N ILE A 137 7.20 70.33 -6.66
CA ILE A 137 5.81 70.22 -6.22
C ILE A 137 5.69 69.64 -4.81
N THR A 138 6.48 68.61 -4.47
CA THR A 138 6.34 67.84 -3.22
C THR A 138 7.38 68.16 -2.15
N GLY A 139 8.44 68.89 -2.50
CA GLY A 139 9.60 69.12 -1.64
C GLY A 139 10.54 67.93 -1.49
N THR A 140 10.15 66.71 -1.90
CA THR A 140 10.95 65.48 -1.77
C THR A 140 11.34 64.92 -3.13
N SER A 141 12.42 64.14 -3.20
CA SER A 141 12.82 63.51 -4.47
C SER A 141 12.00 62.25 -4.71
N LEU A 142 11.62 61.99 -5.96
CA LEU A 142 10.87 60.79 -6.33
C LEU A 142 11.73 59.54 -6.08
N ALA A 143 11.32 58.72 -5.12
CA ALA A 143 12.02 57.48 -4.79
C ALA A 143 11.95 56.46 -5.93
N THR A 144 12.90 55.53 -5.96
CA THR A 144 12.82 54.35 -6.83
C THR A 144 11.68 53.45 -6.36
N PRO A 145 10.75 53.05 -7.25
CA PRO A 145 9.65 52.18 -6.86
C PRO A 145 10.18 50.84 -6.42
N GLU A 146 9.51 50.27 -5.43
CA GLU A 146 9.71 48.87 -5.05
C GLU A 146 9.21 47.94 -6.16
N ASP A 147 9.74 46.72 -6.22
CA ASP A 147 9.48 45.80 -7.32
C ASP A 147 8.67 44.57 -6.83
N PRO A 148 7.34 44.54 -7.08
CA PRO A 148 6.48 43.42 -6.69
C PRO A 148 6.80 42.08 -7.33
N SER A 149 7.66 42.06 -8.37
CA SER A 149 8.11 40.81 -8.99
C SER A 149 9.18 40.09 -8.17
N ARG A 150 9.79 40.77 -7.20
CA ARG A 150 10.84 40.22 -6.33
C ARG A 150 10.24 39.63 -5.06
N ASP A 151 10.73 38.45 -4.67
CA ASP A 151 10.33 37.80 -3.41
C ASP A 151 10.60 38.68 -2.19
N ALA A 152 11.68 39.47 -2.21
CA ALA A 152 12.04 40.40 -1.14
C ALA A 152 10.94 41.45 -0.83
N TYR A 153 10.16 41.86 -1.85
CA TYR A 153 9.03 42.76 -1.65
C TYR A 153 7.98 42.12 -0.75
N TRP A 154 7.59 40.88 -1.06
CA TRP A 154 6.56 40.14 -0.34
C TRP A 154 7.01 39.69 1.05
N GLN A 155 8.31 39.47 1.27
CA GLN A 155 8.84 39.22 2.62
C GLN A 155 8.59 40.39 3.58
N THR A 156 8.62 41.62 3.04
CA THR A 156 8.41 42.84 3.83
C THR A 156 6.93 43.17 3.97
N HIS A 157 6.14 42.94 2.91
CA HIS A 157 4.73 43.32 2.83
C HIS A 157 3.75 42.26 3.34
N ASP A 158 4.15 40.98 3.38
CA ASP A 158 3.35 39.86 3.88
C ASP A 158 4.20 38.90 4.74
N PRO A 159 4.67 39.35 5.92
CA PRO A 159 5.46 38.52 6.82
C PRO A 159 4.66 37.29 7.31
N ASP A 160 3.33 37.41 7.40
CA ASP A 160 2.45 36.35 7.88
C ASP A 160 2.35 35.17 6.90
N TYR A 161 2.33 35.44 5.60
CA TYR A 161 2.43 34.39 4.58
C TYR A 161 3.72 33.58 4.73
N HIS A 162 4.86 34.26 4.83
CA HIS A 162 6.16 33.59 4.97
C HIS A 162 6.27 32.83 6.30
N ALA A 163 5.75 33.38 7.39
CA ALA A 163 5.71 32.70 8.69
C ALA A 163 4.81 31.46 8.69
N ARG A 164 3.69 31.46 7.95
CA ARG A 164 2.86 30.26 7.76
C ARG A 164 3.58 29.21 6.92
N LYS A 165 4.17 29.61 5.80
CA LYS A 165 4.92 28.73 4.90
C LYS A 165 6.10 28.06 5.60
N ALA A 166 6.83 28.80 6.45
CA ALA A 166 7.91 28.26 7.27
C ALA A 166 7.42 27.20 8.26
N ARG A 167 6.32 27.47 8.97
CA ARG A 167 5.70 26.50 9.89
C ARG A 167 5.21 25.24 9.18
N GLU A 168 4.64 25.38 7.98
CA GLU A 168 4.22 24.24 7.17
C GLU A 168 5.42 23.40 6.70
N ALA A 169 6.52 24.05 6.30
CA ALA A 169 7.76 23.36 5.93
C ALA A 169 8.37 22.60 7.12
N GLU A 170 8.47 23.24 8.29
CA GLU A 170 8.93 22.60 9.52
C GLU A 170 8.03 21.42 9.93
N ALA A 171 6.71 21.57 9.83
CA ALA A 171 5.76 20.49 10.11
C ALA A 171 5.92 19.33 9.12
N ALA A 172 6.14 19.61 7.83
CA ALA A 172 6.38 18.60 6.80
C ALA A 172 7.70 17.85 7.05
N GLU A 173 8.77 18.55 7.43
CA GLU A 173 10.05 17.95 7.81
C GLU A 173 9.89 17.04 9.04
N GLN A 174 9.20 17.51 10.07
CA GLN A 174 8.93 16.71 11.27
C GLN A 174 8.10 15.46 10.94
N GLN A 175 7.08 15.59 10.08
CA GLN A 175 6.30 14.44 9.63
C GLN A 175 7.15 13.44 8.84
N HIS A 176 8.03 13.93 7.96
CA HIS A 176 8.94 13.08 7.21
C HIS A 176 9.92 12.34 8.13
N GLN A 177 10.50 13.03 9.11
CA GLN A 177 11.38 12.42 10.12
C GLN A 177 10.64 11.37 10.96
N GLN A 178 9.41 11.66 11.40
CA GLN A 178 8.58 10.70 12.15
C GLN A 178 8.21 9.48 11.28
N ALA A 179 7.89 9.69 10.00
CA ALA A 179 7.59 8.60 9.07
C ALA A 179 8.82 7.70 8.86
N ASN A 180 10.00 8.29 8.67
CA ASN A 180 11.26 7.56 8.53
C ASN A 180 11.59 6.78 9.80
N ALA A 181 11.48 7.40 10.98
CA ALA A 181 11.69 6.72 12.25
C ALA A 181 10.70 5.55 12.47
N ARG A 182 9.43 5.72 12.10
CA ARG A 182 8.43 4.63 12.14
C ARG A 182 8.77 3.51 11.17
N ALA A 183 9.21 3.83 9.96
CA ALA A 183 9.63 2.84 8.97
C ALA A 183 10.84 2.04 9.45
N GLU A 184 11.85 2.70 10.03
CA GLU A 184 13.02 2.05 10.63
C GLU A 184 12.61 1.13 11.80
N GLN A 185 11.74 1.59 12.69
CA GLN A 185 11.24 0.76 13.79
C GLN A 185 10.48 -0.48 13.28
N GLN A 186 9.68 -0.33 12.23
CA GLN A 186 8.98 -1.46 11.61
C GLN A 186 9.97 -2.44 10.97
N GLN A 187 11.01 -1.95 10.28
CA GLN A 187 12.06 -2.79 9.72
C GLN A 187 12.81 -3.57 10.81
N ARG A 188 13.21 -2.90 11.90
CA ARG A 188 13.85 -3.54 13.06
C ARG A 188 12.96 -4.63 13.67
N LYS A 189 11.66 -4.35 13.87
CA LYS A 189 10.70 -5.36 14.37
C LYS A 189 10.56 -6.55 13.42
N LYS A 190 10.52 -6.31 12.09
CA LYS A 190 10.48 -7.39 11.09
C LYS A 190 11.75 -8.24 11.14
N GLN A 191 12.93 -7.63 11.23
CA GLN A 191 14.21 -8.32 11.36
C GLN A 191 14.27 -9.16 12.64
N GLN A 192 13.88 -8.60 13.78
CA GLN A 192 13.81 -9.33 15.06
C GLN A 192 12.86 -10.53 15.00
N ARG A 193 11.67 -10.38 14.41
CA ARG A 193 10.73 -11.50 14.21
C ARG A 193 11.30 -12.56 13.28
N HIS A 194 12.05 -12.16 12.26
CA HIS A 194 12.70 -13.11 11.35
C HIS A 194 13.81 -13.90 12.06
N GLN A 195 14.69 -13.21 12.82
CA GLN A 195 15.73 -13.83 13.63
C GLN A 195 15.13 -14.79 14.68
N GLN A 196 14.08 -14.39 15.40
CA GLN A 196 13.41 -15.28 16.35
C GLN A 196 12.79 -16.52 15.69
N LYS A 197 12.21 -16.37 14.49
CA LYS A 197 11.69 -17.51 13.73
C LYS A 197 12.80 -18.47 13.32
N GLN A 198 13.93 -17.94 12.83
CA GLN A 198 15.09 -18.75 12.47
C GLN A 198 15.66 -19.49 13.69
N GLN A 199 15.82 -18.82 14.84
CA GLN A 199 16.27 -19.45 16.08
C GLN A 199 15.34 -20.57 16.53
N LYS A 200 14.02 -20.34 16.57
CA LYS A 200 13.04 -21.39 16.91
C LYS A 200 13.08 -22.58 15.94
N GLN A 201 13.32 -22.31 14.66
CA GLN A 201 13.42 -23.37 13.65
C GLN A 201 14.70 -24.19 13.83
N GLN A 202 15.84 -23.54 14.11
CA GLN A 202 17.10 -24.21 14.45
C GLN A 202 16.98 -25.04 15.72
N GLU A 203 16.41 -24.49 16.79
CA GLU A 203 16.16 -25.23 18.04
C GLU A 203 15.26 -26.45 17.82
N LYS A 204 14.21 -26.30 16.99
CA LYS A 204 13.32 -27.41 16.63
C LYS A 204 14.06 -28.51 15.84
N GLN A 205 14.91 -28.11 14.88
CA GLN A 205 15.75 -29.06 14.12
C GLN A 205 16.72 -29.80 15.03
N GLN A 206 17.43 -29.08 15.92
CA GLN A 206 18.33 -29.68 16.90
C GLN A 206 17.60 -30.66 17.83
N ARG A 207 16.41 -30.30 18.33
CA ARG A 207 15.60 -31.20 19.17
C ARG A 207 15.15 -32.45 18.40
N GLN A 208 14.76 -32.30 17.13
CA GLN A 208 14.38 -33.44 16.29
C GLN A 208 15.57 -34.36 16.02
N GLU A 209 16.75 -33.80 15.78
CA GLU A 209 17.97 -34.55 15.56
C GLU A 209 18.43 -35.30 16.83
N GLN A 210 18.43 -34.63 17.98
CA GLN A 210 18.69 -35.25 19.28
C GLN A 210 17.69 -36.37 19.59
N ALA A 211 16.40 -36.15 19.33
CA ALA A 211 15.37 -37.18 19.52
C ALA A 211 15.57 -38.37 18.55
N ARG A 212 16.00 -38.12 17.31
CA ARG A 212 16.32 -39.16 16.34
C ARG A 212 17.53 -39.98 16.79
N GLN A 213 18.61 -39.32 17.20
CA GLN A 213 19.80 -39.98 17.72
C GLN A 213 19.49 -40.81 18.98
N ALA A 214 18.67 -40.28 19.90
CA ALA A 214 18.24 -41.01 21.09
C ALA A 214 17.43 -42.26 20.73
N ARG A 215 16.49 -42.18 19.78
CA ARG A 215 15.72 -43.33 19.28
C ARG A 215 16.60 -44.37 18.60
N GLU A 216 17.58 -43.93 17.81
CA GLU A 216 18.54 -44.83 17.15
C GLU A 216 19.41 -45.56 18.19
N GLN A 217 19.90 -44.86 19.22
CA GLN A 217 20.62 -45.47 20.34
C GLN A 217 19.75 -46.46 21.13
N GLU A 218 18.48 -46.11 21.39
CA GLU A 218 17.54 -46.98 22.10
C GLU A 218 17.24 -48.24 21.29
N GLN A 219 17.01 -48.12 19.97
CA GLN A 219 16.86 -49.28 19.08
C GLN A 219 18.12 -50.15 19.05
N GLN A 220 19.31 -49.56 19.02
CA GLN A 220 20.56 -50.33 19.09
C GLN A 220 20.67 -51.10 20.40
N ARG A 221 20.38 -50.46 21.54
CA ARG A 221 20.36 -51.11 22.86
C ARG A 221 19.34 -52.24 22.92
N GLN A 222 18.13 -52.03 22.41
CA GLN A 222 17.10 -53.07 22.33
C GLN A 222 17.56 -54.24 21.46
N ARG A 223 18.08 -53.98 20.25
CA ARG A 223 18.62 -55.03 19.37
C ARG A 223 19.76 -55.81 20.03
N GLU A 224 20.64 -55.13 20.74
CA GLU A 224 21.74 -55.78 21.45
C GLU A 224 21.23 -56.63 22.62
N GLN A 225 20.25 -56.13 23.39
CA GLN A 225 19.57 -56.93 24.43
C GLN A 225 18.88 -58.15 23.85
N THR A 226 18.12 -58.01 22.75
CA THR A 226 17.46 -59.14 22.08
C THR A 226 18.48 -60.17 21.62
N ARG A 227 19.58 -59.73 20.99
CA ARG A 227 20.67 -60.60 20.54
C ARG A 227 21.34 -61.34 21.70
N ARG A 228 21.57 -60.67 22.84
CA ARG A 228 22.11 -61.29 24.06
C ARG A 228 21.14 -62.34 24.63
N GLN A 229 19.85 -62.00 24.76
CA GLN A 229 18.83 -62.94 25.22
C GLN A 229 18.70 -64.16 24.29
N GLU A 230 18.79 -63.96 22.98
CA GLU A 230 18.73 -65.04 22.00
C GLU A 230 19.96 -65.95 22.11
N GLN A 231 21.17 -65.38 22.28
CA GLN A 231 22.39 -66.16 22.54
C GLN A 231 22.30 -66.96 23.85
N GLU A 232 21.75 -66.38 24.92
CA GLU A 232 21.52 -67.09 26.18
C GLU A 232 20.51 -68.22 26.04
N ARG A 233 19.40 -67.98 25.32
CA ARG A 233 18.40 -69.02 25.01
C ARG A 233 19.03 -70.16 24.22
N GLN A 234 19.80 -69.84 23.17
CA GLN A 234 20.50 -70.86 22.38
C GLN A 234 21.47 -71.68 23.25
N ARG A 235 22.24 -71.03 24.13
CA ARG A 235 23.12 -71.74 25.09
C ARG A 235 22.36 -72.63 26.06
N GLN A 236 21.26 -72.14 26.65
CA GLN A 236 20.42 -72.95 27.53
C GLN A 236 19.78 -74.13 26.78
N GLN A 237 19.38 -73.93 25.53
CA GLN A 237 18.81 -74.98 24.70
C GLN A 237 19.85 -76.05 24.35
N GLN A 238 21.06 -75.65 23.97
CA GLN A 238 22.19 -76.57 23.77
C GLN A 238 22.54 -77.35 25.05
N GLN A 239 22.56 -76.71 26.22
CA GLN A 239 22.78 -77.38 27.50
C GLN A 239 21.66 -78.37 27.84
N ARG A 240 20.39 -77.99 27.60
CA ARG A 240 19.23 -78.89 27.77
C ARG A 240 19.30 -80.07 26.81
N GLU A 241 19.70 -79.86 25.56
CA GLU A 241 19.89 -80.94 24.58
C GLU A 241 21.03 -81.87 24.98
N GLN A 242 22.17 -81.36 25.47
CA GLN A 242 23.26 -82.18 26.01
C GLN A 242 22.85 -82.94 27.28
N HIS A 243 22.06 -82.33 28.17
CA HIS A 243 21.52 -83.03 29.35
C HIS A 243 20.49 -84.09 28.95
N ARG A 244 19.67 -83.82 27.94
CA ARG A 244 18.67 -84.75 27.41
C ARG A 244 19.34 -85.91 26.66
N SER A 245 20.41 -85.66 25.91
CA SER A 245 21.19 -86.70 25.24
C SER A 245 21.91 -87.60 26.25
N ARG A 246 22.49 -87.03 27.32
CA ARG A 246 23.06 -87.82 28.44
C ARG A 246 22.02 -88.62 29.22
N GLN A 247 20.82 -88.08 29.43
CA GLN A 247 19.70 -88.85 30.02
C GLN A 247 19.17 -89.93 29.07
N GLN A 248 19.16 -89.68 27.76
CA GLN A 248 18.81 -90.69 26.75
C GLN A 248 19.89 -91.79 26.65
N GLU A 249 21.18 -91.49 26.76
CA GLU A 249 22.26 -92.50 26.79
C GLU A 249 22.14 -93.44 28.01
N HIS A 250 21.72 -92.94 29.18
CA HIS A 250 21.45 -93.79 30.35
C HIS A 250 20.15 -94.59 30.23
N ARG A 251 19.13 -94.07 29.53
CA ARG A 251 17.84 -94.73 29.35
C ARG A 251 17.82 -95.75 28.19
N ASN A 252 18.81 -95.69 27.29
CA ASN A 252 18.91 -96.60 26.14
C ASN A 252 19.75 -97.87 26.39
N ARG A 253 20.20 -98.08 27.64
CA ARG A 253 20.94 -99.30 28.06
C ARG A 253 20.05 -100.39 28.67
N GLN A 254 18.76 -100.10 28.87
CA GLN A 254 17.76 -101.07 29.31
C GLN A 254 16.42 -100.76 28.62
N GLN A 255 16.15 -101.40 27.47
CA GLN A 255 14.87 -102.02 27.12
C GLN A 255 14.85 -102.45 25.64
N ARG A 256 14.35 -103.68 25.45
CA ARG A 256 14.06 -104.35 24.17
C ARG A 256 12.83 -103.74 23.48
N PRO A 257 12.66 -103.98 22.16
CA PRO A 257 11.76 -103.20 21.30
C PRO A 257 10.28 -103.57 21.50
N SER A 258 9.40 -102.58 21.40
CA SER A 258 7.94 -102.77 21.32
C SER A 258 7.37 -102.21 20.01
N SER A 259 6.33 -102.91 19.56
CA SER A 259 5.65 -103.03 18.27
C SER A 259 5.28 -101.74 17.49
N PRO A 260 5.07 -101.84 16.15
CA PRO A 260 4.77 -100.70 15.29
C PRO A 260 3.40 -100.05 15.57
N PRO A 261 3.26 -98.74 15.37
CA PRO A 261 1.99 -98.03 15.54
C PRO A 261 0.99 -98.36 14.42
N PRO A 262 -0.32 -98.37 14.71
CA PRO A 262 -1.35 -98.80 13.77
C PRO A 262 -1.48 -97.87 12.56
N ASP A 263 -1.80 -98.49 11.43
CA ASP A 263 -1.90 -97.91 10.09
C ASP A 263 -2.68 -96.58 10.07
N ARG A 264 -2.10 -95.58 9.38
CA ARG A 264 -2.61 -94.20 9.30
C ARG A 264 -4.00 -94.15 8.65
N THR A 265 -4.29 -95.13 7.80
CA THR A 265 -5.57 -95.36 7.14
C THR A 265 -6.69 -95.70 8.12
N THR A 266 -6.41 -96.56 9.11
CA THR A 266 -7.38 -96.96 10.14
C THR A 266 -7.78 -95.77 11.01
N ARG A 267 -6.84 -94.86 11.31
CA ARG A 267 -7.12 -93.64 12.09
C ARG A 267 -8.00 -92.65 11.31
N ALA A 268 -7.80 -92.54 10.01
CA ALA A 268 -8.61 -91.66 9.16
C ALA A 268 -10.05 -92.18 9.03
N LEU A 269 -10.24 -93.50 8.91
CA LEU A 269 -11.58 -94.14 8.90
C LEU A 269 -12.30 -93.95 10.24
N SER A 270 -11.60 -94.10 11.36
CA SER A 270 -12.20 -93.88 12.69
C SER A 270 -12.66 -92.43 12.90
N VAL A 271 -11.98 -91.43 12.32
CA VAL A 271 -12.38 -90.01 12.41
C VAL A 271 -13.69 -89.74 11.66
N LEU A 272 -13.98 -90.53 10.61
CA LEU A 272 -15.26 -90.47 9.89
C LEU A 272 -16.32 -91.44 10.44
N GLY A 273 -16.00 -92.18 11.51
CA GLY A 273 -16.91 -93.17 12.11
C GLY A 273 -17.14 -94.42 11.25
N LEU A 274 -16.19 -94.74 10.37
CA LEU A 274 -16.28 -95.87 9.44
C LEU A 274 -15.40 -97.03 9.89
N THR A 275 -15.84 -98.25 9.63
CA THR A 275 -15.05 -99.46 9.85
C THR A 275 -14.05 -99.68 8.71
N PRO A 276 -12.92 -100.38 8.97
CA PRO A 276 -12.00 -100.79 7.92
C PRO A 276 -12.72 -101.56 6.79
N GLY A 277 -12.48 -101.19 5.53
CA GLY A 277 -13.13 -101.80 4.36
C GLY A 277 -14.30 -100.99 3.77
N ALA A 278 -14.61 -99.80 4.30
CA ALA A 278 -15.64 -98.92 3.78
C ALA A 278 -15.34 -98.45 2.34
N THR A 279 -16.34 -98.46 1.47
CA THR A 279 -16.18 -98.05 0.07
C THR A 279 -16.01 -96.54 -0.07
N ARG A 280 -15.42 -96.07 -1.17
CA ARG A 280 -15.26 -94.62 -1.44
C ARG A 280 -16.59 -93.86 -1.44
N ILE A 281 -17.70 -94.53 -1.77
CA ILE A 281 -19.06 -93.95 -1.71
C ILE A 281 -19.48 -93.72 -0.26
N GLU A 282 -19.23 -94.69 0.63
CA GLU A 282 -19.51 -94.58 2.07
C GLU A 282 -18.65 -93.51 2.74
N VAL A 283 -17.38 -93.36 2.33
CA VAL A 283 -16.49 -92.29 2.79
C VAL A 283 -17.03 -90.90 2.42
N ARG A 284 -17.56 -90.72 1.19
CA ARG A 284 -18.22 -89.45 0.79
C ARG A 284 -19.49 -89.19 1.56
N HIS A 285 -20.32 -90.21 1.76
CA HIS A 285 -21.57 -90.08 2.52
C HIS A 285 -21.30 -89.76 4.00
N ALA A 286 -20.32 -90.41 4.64
CA ALA A 286 -19.91 -90.11 6.00
C ALA A 286 -19.33 -88.70 6.13
N TYR A 287 -18.49 -88.28 5.19
CA TYR A 287 -17.97 -86.91 5.15
C TYR A 287 -19.09 -85.87 5.05
N ARG A 288 -20.06 -86.05 4.13
CA ARG A 288 -21.21 -85.12 4.01
C ARG A 288 -22.03 -85.03 5.30
N ARG A 289 -22.28 -86.16 5.97
CA ARG A 289 -23.00 -86.19 7.26
C ARG A 289 -22.22 -85.46 8.37
N MET A 290 -20.93 -85.76 8.51
CA MET A 290 -20.07 -85.16 9.54
C MET A 290 -19.80 -83.68 9.29
N ALA A 291 -19.67 -83.28 8.02
CA ALA A 291 -19.53 -81.89 7.60
C ALA A 291 -20.76 -81.06 7.93
N GLN A 292 -21.97 -81.60 7.71
CA GLN A 292 -23.22 -80.92 8.07
C GLN A 292 -23.45 -80.84 9.60
N LEU A 293 -22.99 -81.85 10.36
CA LEU A 293 -23.09 -81.83 11.82
C LEU A 293 -22.13 -80.82 12.46
N HIS A 294 -20.93 -80.69 11.92
CA HIS A 294 -19.85 -79.90 12.51
C HIS A 294 -19.46 -78.66 11.68
N HIS A 295 -20.33 -78.19 10.79
CA HIS A 295 -20.05 -76.98 10.02
C HIS A 295 -19.99 -75.75 10.96
N PRO A 296 -18.94 -74.91 10.88
CA PRO A 296 -18.80 -73.76 11.77
C PRO A 296 -19.95 -72.76 11.67
N ASP A 297 -20.60 -72.66 10.50
CA ASP A 297 -21.74 -71.76 10.23
C ASP A 297 -23.01 -72.15 11.01
N ARG A 298 -23.13 -73.41 11.45
CA ARG A 298 -24.26 -73.86 12.28
C ARG A 298 -24.14 -73.39 13.74
N PHE A 299 -22.93 -73.08 14.18
CA PHE A 299 -22.62 -72.64 15.55
C PHE A 299 -22.31 -71.14 15.62
N TYR A 300 -22.59 -70.38 14.56
CA TYR A 300 -22.30 -68.94 14.47
C TYR A 300 -23.04 -68.10 15.53
N SER A 301 -24.21 -68.55 15.97
CA SER A 301 -24.99 -67.92 17.05
C SER A 301 -24.58 -68.37 18.47
N GLU A 302 -23.59 -69.27 18.61
CA GLU A 302 -23.08 -69.74 19.90
C GLU A 302 -21.74 -69.06 20.27
N SER A 303 -21.18 -69.37 21.45
CA SER A 303 -19.98 -68.71 21.97
C SER A 303 -18.72 -68.98 21.13
N GLU A 304 -17.80 -68.02 21.10
CA GLU A 304 -16.56 -68.05 20.29
C GLU A 304 -15.71 -69.32 20.49
N HIS A 305 -15.69 -69.84 21.72
CA HIS A 305 -15.00 -71.09 22.05
C HIS A 305 -15.65 -72.32 21.37
N GLN A 306 -16.97 -72.33 21.21
CA GLN A 306 -17.68 -73.41 20.50
C GLN A 306 -17.44 -73.34 18.99
N VAL A 307 -17.39 -72.15 18.41
CA VAL A 307 -17.02 -71.94 17.00
C VAL A 307 -15.59 -72.44 16.73
N ALA A 308 -14.64 -72.14 17.63
CA ALA A 308 -13.26 -72.62 17.52
C ALA A 308 -13.16 -74.16 17.63
N LEU A 309 -13.89 -74.78 18.56
CA LEU A 309 -13.94 -76.24 18.69
C LEU A 309 -14.59 -76.92 17.49
N ALA A 310 -15.67 -76.35 16.95
CA ALA A 310 -16.33 -76.84 15.74
C ALA A 310 -15.39 -76.74 14.52
N SER A 311 -14.69 -75.62 14.37
CA SER A 311 -13.71 -75.42 13.29
C SER A 311 -12.54 -76.42 13.37
N ALA A 312 -11.97 -76.63 14.56
CA ALA A 312 -10.91 -77.62 14.77
C ALA A 312 -11.36 -79.06 14.47
N ARG A 313 -12.61 -79.41 14.82
CA ARG A 313 -13.20 -80.72 14.49
C ARG A 313 -13.48 -80.86 12.99
N PHE A 314 -14.05 -79.84 12.36
CA PHE A 314 -14.30 -79.82 10.92
C PHE A 314 -13.02 -80.01 10.12
N GLN A 315 -11.93 -79.34 10.52
CA GLN A 315 -10.63 -79.49 9.87
C GLN A 315 -10.08 -80.91 9.99
N ARG A 316 -10.26 -81.59 11.14
CA ARG A 316 -9.86 -83.00 11.29
C ARG A 316 -10.67 -83.94 10.40
N ILE A 317 -11.98 -83.71 10.30
CA ILE A 317 -12.89 -84.46 9.41
C ILE A 317 -12.48 -84.28 7.95
N LYS A 318 -12.19 -83.04 7.53
CA LYS A 318 -11.71 -82.72 6.18
C LYS A 318 -10.36 -83.40 5.89
N ASN A 319 -9.38 -83.27 6.79
CA ASN A 319 -8.06 -83.88 6.60
C ASN A 319 -8.13 -85.41 6.51
N ALA A 320 -9.01 -86.06 7.28
CA ALA A 320 -9.22 -87.50 7.21
C ALA A 320 -9.88 -87.93 5.88
N TYR A 321 -10.87 -87.16 5.39
CA TYR A 321 -11.48 -87.38 4.09
C TYR A 321 -10.49 -87.20 2.94
N ASP A 322 -9.69 -86.12 2.94
CA ASP A 322 -8.71 -85.83 1.91
C ASP A 322 -7.64 -86.95 1.86
N TYR A 323 -7.18 -87.41 3.02
CA TYR A 323 -6.24 -88.54 3.11
C TYR A 323 -6.84 -89.85 2.58
N LEU A 324 -8.08 -90.18 2.93
CA LEU A 324 -8.75 -91.38 2.39
C LEU A 324 -9.06 -91.25 0.89
N MET A 325 -9.36 -90.07 0.37
CA MET A 325 -9.56 -89.91 -1.07
C MET A 325 -8.28 -90.11 -1.89
N GLN A 326 -7.12 -89.84 -1.28
CA GLN A 326 -5.82 -89.97 -1.92
C GLN A 326 -5.22 -91.38 -1.78
N THR A 327 -5.59 -92.12 -0.73
CA THR A 327 -4.96 -93.41 -0.37
C THR A 327 -5.89 -94.63 -0.55
N TYR A 328 -7.20 -94.42 -0.82
CA TYR A 328 -8.27 -95.44 -0.77
C TYR A 328 -9.08 -95.54 -2.07
#